data_AF-A0A562UCB4-F1
#
_entry.id   AF-A0A562UCB4-F1
#
_cell.length_a   1.000
_cell.length_b   1.000
_cell.length_c   1.000
_cell.angle_alpha   90.00
_cell.angle_beta   90.00
_cell.angle_gamma   90.00
#
_symmetry.space_group_name_H-M   'P 1'
#
loop_
_entity.id
_entity.type
_entity.pdbx_description
1 polymer ?
#
loop_
_entity_poly.entity_id
_entity_poly.type
_entity_poly.pdbx_seq_one_letter_code
_entity_poly.pdbx_strand_id
1 'polypeptide(L)' 'MTIVVNPHNPQEEQALLEFLDNMKYDYSREDETFVLSEAQQKEILERDKEYEAGETETYSIDEIIAHFKIKEK' A
#
# COMPACT_ATOMS: atom_id res chain seq x y z
N MET A 1 -4.77 -4.74 -2.52
CA MET A 1 -5.43 -5.86 -1.81
C MET A 1 -4.70 -6.00 -0.49
N THR A 2 -5.39 -5.88 0.64
CA THR A 2 -4.79 -5.88 1.98
C THR A 2 -5.14 -7.19 2.67
N ILE A 3 -4.13 -7.92 3.15
CA ILE A 3 -4.31 -9.18 3.87
C ILE A 3 -4.05 -8.91 5.34
N VAL A 4 -5.04 -9.19 6.19
CA VAL A 4 -4.92 -9.08 7.65
C VAL A 4 -4.75 -10.48 8.21
N VAL A 5 -3.67 -10.68 8.97
CA VAL A 5 -3.35 -11.96 9.62
C VAL A 5 -3.26 -11.72 11.12
N ASN A 6 -3.94 -12.56 11.90
CA ASN A 6 -3.92 -12.48 13.36
C ASN A 6 -3.24 -13.74 13.93
N PRO A 7 -1.96 -13.68 14.33
CA PRO A 7 -1.25 -14.82 14.91
C PRO A 7 -1.86 -15.21 16.26
N HIS A 8 -2.01 -16.51 16.53
CA HIS A 8 -2.62 -16.96 17.79
C HIS A 8 -1.60 -17.18 18.92
N ASN A 9 -0.31 -17.16 18.60
CA ASN A 9 0.78 -17.30 19.56
C ASN A 9 2.08 -16.61 19.07
N PRO A 10 3.05 -16.36 19.98
CA PRO A 10 4.29 -15.65 19.63
C PRO A 10 5.19 -16.38 18.63
N GLN A 11 5.10 -17.71 18.55
CA GLN A 11 5.92 -18.51 17.63
C GLN A 11 5.43 -18.36 16.18
N GLU A 12 4.10 -18.31 16.00
CA GLU A 12 3.47 -18.02 14.71
C GLU A 12 3.78 -16.61 14.22
N GLU A 13 3.74 -15.62 15.11
CA GLU A 13 4.09 -14.24 14.77
C GLU A 13 5.54 -14.17 14.26
N GLN A 14 6.48 -14.80 14.97
CA GLN A 14 7.89 -14.76 14.58
C GLN A 14 8.15 -15.48 13.25
N ALA A 15 7.51 -16.63 13.02
CA ALA A 15 7.60 -17.34 11.74
C ALA A 15 6.99 -16.52 10.57
N LEU A 16 5.90 -15.79 10.82
CA LEU A 16 5.28 -14.92 9.83
C LEU A 16 6.19 -13.73 9.49
N LEU A 17 6.79 -13.09 10.48
CA LEU A 17 7.71 -11.97 10.28
C LEU A 17 8.95 -12.40 9.47
N GLU A 18 9.57 -13.53 9.83
CA GLU A 18 10.70 -14.08 9.07
C GLU A 18 10.33 -14.41 7.63
N PHE A 19 9.12 -14.93 7.41
CA PHE A 19 8.62 -15.20 6.06
C PHE A 19 8.46 -13.91 5.24
N LEU A 20 7.85 -12.87 5.85
CA LEU A 20 7.63 -11.58 5.20
C LEU A 20 8.95 -10.88 4.88
N ASP A 21 9.91 -10.89 5.81
CA ASP A 21 11.25 -10.32 5.64
C ASP A 21 12.02 -11.03 4.52
N ASN A 22 11.99 -12.37 4.48
CA ASN A 22 12.64 -13.15 3.42
C ASN A 22 12.07 -12.87 2.03
N MET A 23 10.75 -12.66 1.96
CA MET A 23 10.05 -12.33 0.73
C MET A 23 10.13 -10.84 0.36
N LYS A 24 10.70 -10.01 1.24
CA LYS A 24 10.76 -8.54 1.10
C LYS A 24 9.38 -7.92 0.88
N TYR A 25 8.38 -8.42 1.60
CA TYR A 25 7.07 -7.79 1.61
C TYR A 25 7.06 -6.61 2.58
N ASP A 26 6.41 -5.52 2.17
CA ASP A 26 6.04 -4.45 3.09
C ASP A 26 4.86 -4.92 3.95
N TYR A 27 5.02 -4.85 5.27
CA TYR A 27 3.99 -5.16 6.25
C TYR A 27 4.02 -4.13 7.39
N SER A 28 2.90 -4.02 8.09
CA SER A 28 2.73 -3.11 9.22
C SER A 28 2.04 -3.85 10.36
N ARG A 29 2.47 -3.59 11.60
CA ARG A 29 1.80 -4.10 12.79
C ARG A 29 0.76 -3.11 13.26
N GLU A 30 -0.33 -3.60 13.85
CA GLU A 30 -1.43 -2.75 14.36
C GLU A 30 -0.96 -1.76 15.44
N ASP A 31 0.14 -2.10 16.12
CA ASP A 31 0.73 -1.30 17.21
C ASP A 31 1.73 -0.24 16.72
N GLU A 32 2.16 -0.32 15.46
CA GLU A 32 3.05 0.68 14.88
C GLU A 32 2.22 1.85 14.38
N THR A 33 2.41 3.01 15.01
CA THR A 33 1.82 4.26 14.54
C THR A 33 2.35 4.51 13.13
N PHE A 34 1.50 4.33 12.12
CA PHE A 34 1.88 4.50 10.72
C PHE A 34 2.25 5.98 10.48
N VAL A 35 3.54 6.27 10.54
CA VAL A 35 4.08 7.58 10.18
C VAL A 35 4.70 7.41 8.80
N LEU A 36 4.16 8.13 7.81
CA LEU A 36 4.74 8.21 6.48
C LEU A 36 6.20 8.65 6.61
N SER A 37 7.12 7.93 5.95
CA SER A 37 8.50 8.38 5.82
C SER A 37 8.58 9.75 5.14
N GLU A 38 9.63 10.53 5.40
CA GLU A 38 9.81 11.85 4.76
C GLU A 38 9.77 11.76 3.23
N ALA A 39 10.27 10.66 2.66
CA ALA A 39 10.22 10.40 1.22
C ALA A 39 8.77 10.23 0.72
N GLN A 40 7.94 9.47 1.43
CA GLN A 40 6.53 9.28 1.10
C GLN A 40 5.72 10.57 1.29
N GLN A 41 6.01 11.34 2.34
CA GLN A 41 5.36 12.63 2.55
C GLN A 41 5.69 13.60 1.40
N LYS A 42 6.95 13.60 0.95
CA LYS A 42 7.39 14.44 -0.17
C LYS A 42 6.73 14.02 -1.48
N GLU A 43 6.65 12.72 -1.77
CA GLU A 43 5.99 12.21 -2.98
C GLU A 43 4.50 12.60 -3.02
N ILE A 44 3.79 12.49 -1.90
CA ILE A 44 2.40 12.94 -1.80
C ILE A 44 2.29 14.44 -2.08
N LEU A 45 3.16 15.27 -1.49
CA LEU A 45 3.16 16.71 -1.72
C LEU A 45 3.52 17.11 -3.15
N GLU A 46 4.41 16.37 -3.82
CA GLU A 46 4.75 16.58 -5.23
C GLU A 46 3.58 16.20 -6.13
N ARG A 47 2.98 15.04 -5.91
CA ARG A 47 1.81 14.58 -6.66
C ARG A 47 0.62 15.53 -6.54
N ASP A 48 0.36 16.05 -5.33
CA ASP A 48 -0.73 17.00 -5.12
C ASP A 48 -0.50 18.30 -5.90
N LYS A 49 0.77 18.78 -5.97
CA LYS A 49 1.12 19.93 -6.81
C LYS A 49 0.94 19.65 -8.30
N GLU A 50 1.34 18.47 -8.77
CA GLU A 50 1.16 18.05 -10.16
C GLU A 50 -0.33 17.94 -10.52
N TYR A 51 -1.16 17.49 -9.58
CA TYR A 51 -2.61 17.46 -9.74
C TYR A 51 -3.22 18.87 -9.81
N GLU A 52 -2.83 19.78 -8.92
CA GLU A 52 -3.26 21.18 -8.97
C GLU A 52 -2.79 21.90 -10.24
N ALA A 53 -1.61 21.53 -10.76
CA ALA A 53 -1.07 22.04 -12.02
C ALA A 53 -1.75 21.45 -13.27
N GLY A 54 -2.59 20.41 -13.12
CA GLY A 54 -3.24 19.70 -14.23
C GLY A 54 -2.27 18.80 -15.02
N GLU A 55 -1.12 18.45 -14.44
CA GLU A 55 -0.12 17.57 -15.03
C GLU A 55 -0.41 16.09 -14.76
N THR A 56 -1.33 15.80 -13.82
CA THR A 56 -1.82 14.45 -13.54
C THR A 56 -3.34 14.37 -13.68
N GLU A 57 -3.82 13.23 -14.18
CA GLU A 57 -5.24 12.93 -14.31
C GLU A 57 -5.64 11.93 -13.24
N THR A 58 -6.72 12.21 -12.51
CA THR A 58 -7.37 11.24 -11.64
C THR A 58 -8.41 10.46 -12.40
N TYR A 59 -8.33 9.14 -12.31
CA TYR A 59 -9.33 8.24 -12.87
C TYR A 59 -10.13 7.60 -11.73
N SER A 60 -11.44 7.53 -11.92
CA SER A 60 -12.30 6.67 -11.12
C SER A 60 -11.95 5.19 -11.35
N ILE A 61 -12.33 4.33 -10.40
CA ILE A 61 -12.09 2.89 -10.51
C ILE A 61 -12.73 2.32 -11.79
N ASP A 62 -13.93 2.78 -12.15
CA ASP A 62 -14.63 2.37 -13.37
C ASP A 62 -13.83 2.74 -14.64
N GLU A 63 -13.22 3.94 -14.65
CA GLU A 63 -12.36 4.39 -15.75
C GLU A 63 -11.08 3.56 -15.84
N ILE A 64 -10.47 3.20 -14.71
CA ILE A 64 -9.30 2.32 -14.67
C ILE A 64 -9.65 0.93 -15.21
N ILE A 65 -10.76 0.34 -14.78
CA ILE A 65 -11.22 -0.97 -15.25
C ILE A 65 -11.48 -0.94 -16.76
N ALA A 66 -12.14 0.10 -17.25
CA ALA A 66 -12.41 0.30 -18.68
C ALA A 66 -11.11 0.50 -19.48
N HIS A 67 -10.17 1.30 -18.97
CA HIS A 67 -8.91 1.63 -19.64
C HIS A 67 -7.99 0.40 -19.74
N PHE A 68 -7.86 -0.37 -18.65
CA PHE A 68 -6.97 -1.52 -18.58
C PHE A 68 -7.62 -2.85 -18.96
N LYS A 69 -8.92 -2.85 -19.33
CA LYS A 69 -9.70 -4.04 -19.71
C LYS A 69 -9.57 -5.17 -18.67
N ILE A 70 -9.57 -4.81 -17.40
CA ILE A 70 -9.44 -5.76 -16.30
C ILE A 70 -10.74 -6.57 -16.27
N LYS A 71 -10.65 -7.88 -16.56
CA LYS A 71 -11.80 -8.77 -16.40
C LYS A 71 -12.00 -9.03 -14.91
N GLU A 72 -13.10 -8.54 -14.36
CA GLU A 72 -13.60 -9.03 -13.07
C GLU A 72 -13.81 -10.54 -13.15
N LYS A 73 -13.34 -11.25 -12.12
CA LYS A 73 -13.30 -12.71 -12.05
C LYS A 73 -14.40 -13.24 -11.14
#